data_AF-A0A7C7G1D2-F1
#
_entry.id   AF-A0A7C7G1D2-F1
#
_cell.length_a   1.000
_cell.length_b   1.000
_cell.length_c   1.000
_cell.angle_alpha   90.00
_cell.angle_beta   90.00
_cell.angle_gamma   90.00
#
_symmetry.space_group_name_H-M   'P 1'
#
loop_
_entity.id
_entity.type
_entity.pdbx_description
1 polymer ?
#
loop_
_entity_poly.entity_id
_entity_poly.type
_entity_poly.pdbx_seq_one_letter_code
_entity_poly.pdbx_strand_id
1 'polypeptide(L)' 'MKVGDLYRFEGTVSMRLYGRLAVYLGEAFIHFDDGSTIENHQVLLVGEATPTIIDRGVLKWMNRITA' A
#
# COMPACT_ATOMS: atom_id res chain seq x y z
N MET A 1 -2.68 -6.04 8.00
CA MET A 1 -1.24 -5.82 7.73
C MET A 1 -0.61 -5.13 8.93
N LYS A 2 0.73 -5.12 9.08
CA LYS A 2 1.41 -4.51 10.24
C LYS A 2 2.36 -3.39 9.79
N VAL A 3 2.30 -2.26 10.51
CA VAL A 3 3.16 -1.10 10.24
C VAL A 3 4.63 -1.46 10.44
N GLY A 4 5.47 -1.03 9.49
CA GLY A 4 6.91 -1.28 9.48
C GLY A 4 7.34 -2.60 8.86
N ASP A 5 6.41 -3.53 8.58
CA ASP A 5 6.74 -4.76 7.87
C ASP A 5 6.97 -4.49 6.37
N LEU A 6 7.88 -5.27 5.78
CA LEU A 6 8.19 -5.25 4.36
C LEU A 6 7.27 -6.21 3.58
N TYR A 7 6.79 -5.74 2.44
CA TYR A 7 5.90 -6.49 1.55
C TYR A 7 6.38 -6.40 0.11
N ARG A 8 6.04 -7.41 -0.70
CA ARG A 8 6.16 -7.41 -2.16
C ARG A 8 4.78 -7.45 -2.79
N PHE A 9 4.58 -6.66 -3.84
CA PHE A 9 3.35 -6.68 -4.63
C PHE A 9 3.40 -7.82 -5.66
N GLU A 10 2.48 -8.77 -5.56
CA GLU A 10 2.41 -9.99 -6.41
C GLU A 10 1.04 -10.09 -7.12
N GLY A 11 0.48 -8.95 -7.53
CA GLY A 11 -0.77 -8.89 -8.30
C GLY A 11 -0.59 -9.33 -9.76
N THR A 12 -1.33 -8.71 -10.68
CA THR A 12 -1.11 -8.95 -12.12
C THR A 12 0.17 -8.28 -12.59
N VAL A 13 0.87 -8.90 -13.56
CA VAL A 13 2.11 -8.34 -14.13
C VAL A 13 1.89 -6.96 -14.78
N SER A 14 0.67 -6.67 -15.25
CA SER A 14 0.27 -5.37 -15.77
C SER A 14 0.10 -4.27 -14.71
N MET A 15 0.06 -4.62 -13.42
CA MET A 15 -0.06 -3.67 -12.35
C MET A 15 1.26 -2.90 -12.18
N ARG A 16 1.18 -1.56 -12.15
CA ARG A 16 2.34 -0.67 -11.97
C ARG A 16 3.24 -1.02 -10.76
N LEU A 17 2.66 -1.59 -9.72
CA LEU A 17 3.35 -1.95 -8.49
C LEU A 17 3.92 -3.38 -8.50
N TYR A 18 3.61 -4.21 -9.49
CA TYR A 18 4.04 -5.60 -9.54
C TYR A 18 5.55 -5.76 -9.35
N GLY A 19 5.94 -6.69 -8.47
CA GLY A 19 7.32 -6.99 -8.12
C GLY A 19 8.00 -5.96 -7.21
N ARG A 20 7.41 -4.77 -7.00
CA ARG A 20 8.01 -3.73 -6.13
C ARG A 20 7.92 -4.13 -4.66
N LEU A 21 8.93 -3.70 -3.91
CA LEU A 21 8.99 -3.82 -2.46
C LEU A 21 8.48 -2.54 -1.80
N ALA A 22 7.79 -2.69 -0.67
CA ALA A 22 7.27 -1.56 0.08
C ALA A 22 7.18 -1.83 1.58
N VAL A 23 7.45 -0.80 2.37
CA VAL A 23 7.15 -0.78 3.81
C VAL A 23 5.72 -0.30 3.99
N TYR A 24 4.91 -1.05 4.75
CA TYR A 24 3.56 -0.63 5.08
C TYR A 24 3.57 0.44 6.19
N LEU A 25 2.93 1.58 5.95
CA LEU A 25 2.93 2.74 6.86
C LEU A 25 1.61 2.93 7.63
N GLY A 26 0.54 2.23 7.25
CA GLY A 26 -0.74 2.29 7.96
C GLY A 26 -1.89 2.71 7.05
N GLU A 27 -3.03 2.99 7.68
CA GLU A 27 -4.25 3.47 7.03
C GLU A 27 -4.13 4.97 6.71
N ALA A 28 -4.76 5.41 5.64
CA ALA A 28 -4.86 6.79 5.19
C ALA A 28 -6.32 7.09 4.84
N PHE A 29 -7.00 7.86 5.71
CA PHE A 29 -8.42 8.18 5.54
C PHE A 29 -8.57 9.52 4.81
N ILE A 30 -9.35 9.52 3.72
CA ILE A 30 -9.73 10.73 3.01
C ILE A 30 -11.21 11.00 3.32
N HIS A 31 -11.48 12.12 3.99
CA HIS A 31 -12.82 12.57 4.33
C HIS A 31 -13.29 13.59 3.29
N PHE A 32 -14.53 13.43 2.82
CA PHE A 32 -15.16 14.34 1.87
C PHE A 32 -16.25 15.17 2.55
N ASP A 33 -16.57 16.32 1.95
CA ASP A 33 -17.55 17.27 2.48
C ASP A 33 -18.98 16.71 2.53
N ASP A 34 -19.28 15.66 1.75
CA ASP A 34 -20.55 14.93 1.77
C ASP A 34 -20.66 13.92 2.93
N GLY A 35 -19.64 13.84 3.79
CA GLY A 35 -19.57 12.92 4.91
C GLY A 35 -19.08 11.51 4.54
N SER A 36 -18.79 11.25 3.26
CA SER A 36 -18.17 9.99 2.86
C SER A 36 -16.70 9.93 3.27
N THR A 37 -16.21 8.71 3.53
CA THR A 37 -14.80 8.45 3.88
C THR A 37 -14.27 7.32 3.03
N ILE A 38 -13.12 7.54 2.39
CA ILE A 38 -12.37 6.49 1.71
C ILE A 38 -11.25 6.03 2.64
N GLU A 39 -11.28 4.75 3.00
CA GLU A 39 -10.20 4.06 3.69
C GLU A 39 -9.17 3.59 2.65
N ASN A 40 -8.09 4.36 2.52
CA ASN A 40 -6.90 3.96 1.77
C ASN A 40 -5.79 3.53 2.75
N HIS A 41 -4.64 3.17 2.18
CA HIS A 41 -3.45 2.83 2.94
C HIS A 41 -2.23 3.54 2.38
N GLN A 42 -1.24 3.74 3.23
CA GLN A 42 0.02 4.38 2.87
C GLN A 42 1.16 3.37 2.88
N VAL A 43 2.00 3.43 1.85
CA VAL A 43 3.20 2.61 1.72
C VAL A 43 4.39 3.47 1.31
N LEU A 44 5.60 3.07 1.72
CA LEU A 44 6.84 3.63 1.18
C LEU A 44 7.47 2.59 0.27
N LEU A 45 7.52 2.87 -1.03
CA LEU A 45 8.17 1.99 -1.99
C LEU A 45 9.69 2.07 -1.80
N VAL A 46 10.37 0.92 -1.79
CA VAL A 46 11.83 0.87 -1.65
C VAL A 46 12.47 1.64 -2.81
N GLY A 47 13.35 2.59 -2.48
CA GLY A 47 14.04 3.47 -3.43
C GLY A 47 13.34 4.81 -3.70
N GLU A 48 12.12 5.04 -3.19
CA GLU A 48 11.43 6.33 -3.29
C GLU A 48 11.64 7.16 -2.01
N ALA A 49 11.63 8.49 -2.15
CA ALA A 49 11.72 9.40 -1.02
C ALA A 49 10.37 9.71 -0.37
N THR A 50 9.27 9.56 -1.12
CA THR A 50 7.93 9.98 -0.69
C THR A 50 6.97 8.79 -0.61
N PRO A 51 6.13 8.73 0.45
CA PRO A 51 5.06 7.73 0.53
C PRO A 51 4.05 7.81 -0.62
N THR A 52 3.42 6.68 -0.92
CA THR A 52 2.35 6.53 -1.91
C THR A 52 1.08 6.02 -1.22
N ILE A 53 -0.06 6.59 -1.60
CA ILE A 53 -1.39 6.11 -1.19
C ILE A 53 -1.84 5.00 -2.14
N ILE A 54 -2.34 3.90 -1.58
CA ILE A 54 -2.92 2.79 -2.32
C ILE A 54 -4.33 2.49 -1.81
N ASP A 55 -5.18 2.03 -2.73
CA ASP A 55 -6.53 1.60 -2.40
C ASP A 55 -6.52 0.30 -1.57
N ARG A 56 -7.51 0.14 -0.69
CA ARG A 56 -7.70 -1.05 0.15
C ARG A 56 -7.75 -2.35 -0.67
N GLY A 57 -8.34 -2.31 -1.87
CA GLY A 57 -8.42 -3.44 -2.80
C GLY A 57 -7.06 -3.92 -3.31
N VAL A 58 -6.00 -3.11 -3.17
CA VAL A 58 -4.63 -3.49 -3.55
C VAL A 58 -3.96 -4.35 -2.47
N LEU A 59 -4.39 -4.26 -1.20
CA LEU A 59 -3.74 -4.96 -0.09
C LEU A 59 -3.68 -6.48 -0.26
N LYS A 60 -4.68 -7.08 -0.92
CA LYS A 60 -4.70 -8.53 -1.22
C LYS A 60 -3.52 -8.99 -2.07
N TRP A 61 -2.83 -8.08 -2.75
CA TRP A 61 -1.65 -8.36 -3.57
C TRP A 61 -0.34 -8.15 -2.81
N MET A 62 -0.37 -7.72 -1.56
CA MET A 62 0.83 -7.48 -0.75
C MET A 62 1.19 -8.72 0.07
N ASN A 63 2.25 -9.41 -0.34
CA ASN A 63 2.78 -10.57 0.38
C ASN A 63 3.90 -10.13 1.31
N ARG A 64 3.78 -10.46 2.60
CA ARG A 64 4.79 -10.13 3.60
C ARG A 64 6.07 -10.88 3.27
N ILE A 65 7.19 -10.17 3.26
CA ILE A 65 8.51 -10.80 3.20
C ILE A 65 8.92 -11.16 4.62
N THR A 66 9.14 -12.44 4.87
CA THR A 66 9.80 -12.95 6.07
C THR A 66 11.23 -13.32 5.69
N ALA A 67 12.19 -12.91 6.52
CA ALA A 67 13.55 -13.44 6.48
C ALA A 67 13.59 -14.88 7.01
#